data_AF-A0A8C3VSX8-F1
#
_entry.id   AF-A0A8C3VSX8-F1
#
_cell.length_a   1.000
_cell.length_b   1.000
_cell.length_c   1.000
_cell.angle_alpha   90.00
_cell.angle_beta   90.00
_cell.angle_gamma   90.00
#
_symmetry.space_group_name_H-M   'P 1'
#
loop_
_entity.id
_entity.type
_entity.pdbx_description
1 polymer ?
#
loop_
_entity_poly.entity_id
_entity_poly.type
_entity_poly.pdbx_seq_one_letter_code
_entity_poly.pdbx_strand_id
1 'polypeptide(L)'
;MMLASVLGSGPRGGPPLRPLLGPALSLRARSTSATDTHHVEMARERSKTVTSFYNQSAIDAAAEKPSVRLTPTMMLYSGRSQDGSHLLKSARYLQQELPVRIAHRIKDFRSLPFIIGCNPTILHVHELYIRAFQKLTDFPPIKDQADEAQYCQLVRQLLDDHKDVVTLLAEGLRESRKHIEDEKLVRSFLDKTLTSRLGIRMLATHHLALHEDKPDFVGIICTRLSPKKIIEKWVDFARRLCEHKYGNAPRVRINGHVAARFPFIPMPLDYILPELLKNAMRISDRGGGIAHKDLDRVMDYHFTTAEASTQDPRISPLFGHLDMHSGSQSGPMHG
;
A
#
# COMPACT_ATOMS: atom_id res chain seq x y z
N MET A 1 47.05 -27.45 48.47
CA MET A 1 46.11 -27.87 49.53
C MET A 1 45.08 -26.75 49.68
N MET A 2 43.83 -26.95 49.25
CA MET A 2 42.66 -27.29 50.12
C MET A 2 42.40 -26.18 51.17
N LEU A 3 41.36 -25.35 51.02
CA LEU A 3 39.91 -25.54 51.27
C LEU A 3 39.49 -24.91 52.63
N ALA A 4 38.69 -23.84 52.52
CA ALA A 4 37.38 -23.60 53.15
C ALA A 4 37.14 -23.54 54.69
N SER A 5 36.29 -22.55 55.04
CA SER A 5 35.19 -22.59 56.05
C SER A 5 35.58 -22.31 57.53
N VAL A 6 34.83 -21.62 58.42
CA VAL A 6 33.44 -21.09 58.47
C VAL A 6 33.22 -20.40 59.86
N LEU A 7 32.24 -19.45 59.96
CA LEU A 7 31.52 -18.89 61.16
C LEU A 7 32.29 -18.04 62.20
N GLY A 8 31.74 -17.02 62.88
CA GLY A 8 30.40 -16.43 62.94
C GLY A 8 30.27 -15.38 64.08
N SER A 9 29.38 -14.38 63.88
CA SER A 9 28.56 -13.59 64.83
C SER A 9 29.16 -12.76 66.01
N GLY A 10 28.81 -11.47 66.04
CA GLY A 10 28.80 -10.57 67.23
C GLY A 10 27.86 -9.35 67.04
N PRO A 11 27.26 -8.74 68.09
CA PRO A 11 25.96 -8.05 67.99
C PRO A 11 25.98 -6.50 68.01
N ARG A 12 24.79 -5.93 67.76
CA ARG A 12 24.42 -4.51 67.56
C ARG A 12 24.26 -3.68 68.86
N GLY A 13 24.47 -2.36 68.76
CA GLY A 13 23.99 -1.33 69.72
C GLY A 13 24.11 0.09 69.13
N GLY A 14 23.03 0.89 69.21
CA GLY A 14 22.86 2.20 68.53
C GLY A 14 23.38 3.47 69.27
N PRO A 15 23.10 4.68 68.72
CA PRO A 15 23.91 5.92 68.82
C PRO A 15 23.36 6.93 69.88
N PRO A 16 23.86 8.18 70.13
CA PRO A 16 23.76 9.35 69.20
C PRO A 16 24.69 10.61 69.42
N LEU A 17 24.46 11.68 68.63
CA LEU A 17 24.68 13.16 68.84
C LEU A 17 26.05 13.88 68.58
N ARG A 18 26.02 14.69 67.48
CA ARG A 18 26.62 16.00 67.07
C ARG A 18 27.37 16.89 68.11
N PRO A 19 28.28 17.86 67.72
CA PRO A 19 27.93 19.02 66.87
C PRO A 19 29.01 19.82 66.05
N LEU A 20 28.47 20.70 65.17
CA LEU A 20 28.91 22.06 64.74
C LEU A 20 30.26 22.34 64.01
N LEU A 21 30.18 22.76 62.73
CA LEU A 21 30.54 24.12 62.21
C LEU A 21 30.26 24.17 60.68
N GLY A 22 29.60 25.22 60.17
CA GLY A 22 29.47 25.52 58.72
C GLY A 22 30.44 26.65 58.29
N PRO A 23 30.27 27.33 57.14
CA PRO A 23 29.41 27.07 55.96
C PRO A 23 30.18 27.16 54.61
N ALA A 24 29.65 26.58 53.52
CA ALA A 24 29.96 27.06 52.16
C ALA A 24 28.82 26.70 51.19
N LEU A 25 28.27 27.73 50.57
CA LEU A 25 27.25 27.71 49.52
C LEU A 25 27.74 26.90 48.31
N SER A 26 26.95 25.92 47.85
CA SER A 26 27.12 25.37 46.50
C SER A 26 25.82 25.54 45.72
N LEU A 27 25.92 26.32 44.64
CA LEU A 27 24.86 26.66 43.72
C LEU A 27 24.22 25.41 43.12
N ARG A 28 22.88 25.39 43.15
CA ARG A 28 22.05 24.45 42.42
C ARG A 28 22.02 24.86 40.94
N ALA A 29 22.91 24.30 40.12
CA ALA A 29 22.78 24.41 38.66
C ALA A 29 21.70 23.44 38.18
N ARG A 30 20.57 23.98 37.73
CA ARG A 30 19.61 23.25 36.87
C ARG A 30 20.27 23.10 35.49
N SER A 31 20.73 21.90 35.16
CA SER A 31 21.22 21.60 33.80
C SER A 31 20.08 21.58 32.79
N THR A 32 20.41 22.12 31.62
CA THR A 32 19.58 22.42 30.46
C THR A 32 19.27 21.16 29.64
N SER A 33 18.04 20.65 29.74
CA SER A 33 17.54 19.51 28.93
C SER A 33 17.29 19.84 27.45
N ALA A 34 17.43 21.11 27.03
CA ALA A 34 17.04 21.56 25.68
C ALA A 34 18.15 21.43 24.63
N THR A 35 19.42 21.41 25.05
CA THR A 35 20.58 21.32 24.14
C THR A 35 20.86 19.89 23.70
N ASP A 36 20.65 18.90 24.58
CA ASP A 36 20.83 17.48 24.24
C ASP A 36 19.78 16.99 23.23
N THR A 37 18.53 17.44 23.34
CA THR A 37 17.49 17.13 22.35
C THR A 37 17.83 17.67 20.96
N HIS A 38 18.37 18.89 20.88
CA HIS A 38 18.78 19.50 19.62
C HIS A 38 19.97 18.79 18.96
N HIS A 39 20.96 18.34 19.75
CA HIS A 39 22.08 17.58 19.22
C HIS A 39 21.67 16.19 18.70
N VAL A 40 20.73 15.53 19.38
CA VAL A 40 20.18 14.24 18.94
C VAL A 40 19.32 14.41 17.68
N GLU A 41 18.51 15.47 17.58
CA GLU A 41 17.73 15.78 16.37
C GLU A 41 18.63 16.11 15.18
N MET A 42 19.64 16.97 15.36
CA MET A 42 20.60 17.32 14.32
C MET A 42 21.43 16.12 13.87
N ALA A 43 21.82 15.22 14.77
CA ALA A 43 22.50 13.98 14.43
C ALA A 43 21.58 13.04 13.64
N ARG A 44 20.31 12.92 14.05
CA ARG A 44 19.29 12.13 13.35
C ARG A 44 18.95 12.69 11.97
N GLU A 45 18.90 14.01 11.81
CA GLU A 45 18.74 14.68 10.51
C GLU A 45 19.96 14.47 9.61
N ARG A 46 21.18 14.59 10.15
CA ARG A 46 22.41 14.27 9.39
C ARG A 46 22.45 12.81 8.96
N SER A 47 22.06 11.88 9.82
CA SER A 47 21.95 10.46 9.46
C SER A 47 20.88 10.22 8.38
N LYS A 48 19.74 10.91 8.42
CA LYS A 48 18.71 10.85 7.37
C LYS A 48 19.23 11.39 6.03
N THR A 49 19.95 12.52 6.04
CA THR A 49 20.51 13.13 4.83
C THR A 49 21.61 12.27 4.20
N VAL A 50 22.49 11.69 5.01
CA VAL A 50 23.54 10.76 4.54
C VAL A 50 22.91 9.49 3.98
N THR A 51 21.92 8.92 4.68
CA THR A 51 21.18 7.74 4.19
C THR A 51 20.42 8.05 2.89
N SER A 52 19.84 9.24 2.76
CA SER A 52 19.18 9.70 1.54
C SER A 52 20.13 9.76 0.34
N PHE A 53 21.38 10.19 0.55
CA PHE A 53 22.38 10.31 -0.52
C PHE A 53 22.79 8.94 -1.10
N TYR A 54 23.09 7.96 -0.25
CA TYR A 54 23.43 6.60 -0.70
C TYR A 54 22.23 5.87 -1.33
N ASN A 55 21.02 6.14 -0.86
CA ASN A 55 19.82 5.58 -1.46
C ASN A 55 19.55 6.17 -2.85
N GLN A 56 19.91 7.44 -3.09
CA GLN A 56 19.71 8.07 -4.38
C GLN A 56 20.44 7.31 -5.50
N SER A 57 21.73 7.01 -5.32
CA SER A 57 22.53 6.30 -6.32
C SER A 57 22.09 4.85 -6.50
N ALA A 58 21.71 4.15 -5.43
CA ALA A 58 21.17 2.79 -5.51
C ALA A 58 19.83 2.73 -6.25
N ILE A 59 18.95 3.71 -6.03
CA ILE A 59 17.67 3.86 -6.74
C ILE A 59 17.93 4.11 -8.22
N ASP A 60 18.84 5.03 -8.56
CA ASP A 60 19.12 5.38 -9.95
C ASP A 60 19.71 4.17 -10.70
N ALA A 61 20.67 3.45 -10.11
CA ALA A 61 21.23 2.23 -10.68
C ALA A 61 20.20 1.10 -10.83
N ALA A 62 19.24 0.98 -9.91
CA ALA A 62 18.16 0.02 -10.03
C ALA A 62 17.14 0.42 -11.11
N ALA A 63 16.91 1.71 -11.32
CA ALA A 63 15.99 2.26 -12.31
C ALA A 63 16.53 2.24 -13.75
N GLU A 64 17.80 1.91 -13.95
CA GLU A 64 18.40 1.64 -15.27
C GLU A 64 18.19 0.18 -15.72
N LYS A 65 17.90 -0.72 -14.79
CA LYS A 65 17.71 -2.14 -15.11
C LYS A 65 16.38 -2.35 -15.84
N PRO A 66 16.34 -3.16 -16.92
CA PRO A 66 15.08 -3.46 -17.59
C PRO A 66 14.16 -4.26 -16.65
N SER A 67 12.91 -3.84 -16.53
CA SER A 67 11.89 -4.64 -15.81
C SER A 67 11.34 -5.73 -16.72
N VAL A 68 11.28 -6.97 -16.25
CA VAL A 68 10.77 -8.08 -17.06
C VAL A 68 9.24 -8.01 -17.19
N ARG A 69 8.71 -8.21 -18.40
CA ARG A 69 7.26 -8.26 -18.59
C ARG A 69 6.70 -9.54 -17.97
N LEU A 70 5.74 -9.38 -17.07
CA LEU A 70 5.04 -10.51 -16.48
C LEU A 70 4.13 -11.17 -17.50
N THR A 71 4.30 -12.48 -17.69
CA THR A 71 3.35 -13.29 -18.44
C THR A 71 2.71 -14.32 -17.50
N PRO A 72 1.41 -14.64 -17.67
CA PRO A 72 0.75 -15.69 -16.88
C PRO A 72 1.50 -17.03 -16.97
N THR A 73 2.08 -17.34 -18.13
CA THR A 73 2.92 -18.52 -18.33
C THR A 73 4.14 -18.51 -17.41
N MET A 74 4.83 -17.38 -17.29
CA MET A 74 5.99 -17.25 -16.40
C MET A 74 5.64 -17.40 -14.92
N MET A 75 4.43 -17.00 -14.52
CA MET A 75 3.91 -17.23 -13.16
C MET A 75 3.45 -18.68 -12.93
N LEU A 76 2.97 -19.38 -13.97
CA LEU A 76 2.60 -20.79 -13.91
C LEU A 76 3.81 -21.73 -13.79
N TYR A 77 4.98 -21.31 -14.27
CA TYR A 77 6.21 -22.12 -14.19
C TYR A 77 6.80 -22.22 -12.77
N SER A 78 6.19 -21.57 -11.77
CA SER A 78 6.37 -21.87 -10.35
C SER A 78 5.58 -23.13 -9.97
N GLY A 79 5.89 -24.26 -10.62
CA GLY A 79 5.26 -25.55 -10.35
C GLY A 79 5.43 -25.98 -8.89
N ARG A 80 4.42 -26.67 -8.33
CA ARG A 80 4.45 -27.18 -6.96
C ARG A 80 5.54 -28.27 -6.86
N SER A 81 6.68 -27.95 -6.27
CA SER A 81 7.67 -28.95 -5.87
C SER A 81 7.44 -29.38 -4.43
N GLN A 82 7.43 -30.69 -4.15
CA GLN A 82 7.20 -31.24 -2.80
C GLN A 82 8.27 -30.82 -1.78
N ASP A 83 9.46 -30.45 -2.25
CA ASP A 83 10.61 -30.01 -1.44
C ASP A 83 10.58 -28.51 -1.08
N GLY A 84 9.58 -27.75 -1.53
CA GLY A 84 9.51 -26.30 -1.31
C GLY A 84 10.49 -25.47 -2.15
N SER A 85 11.30 -26.09 -3.02
CA SER A 85 12.30 -25.39 -3.85
C SER A 85 11.70 -24.30 -4.74
N HIS A 86 10.46 -24.51 -5.17
CA HIS A 86 9.69 -23.55 -5.96
C HIS A 86 9.41 -22.24 -5.20
N LEU A 87 9.24 -22.29 -3.88
CA LEU A 87 9.05 -21.11 -3.03
C LEU A 87 10.33 -20.29 -2.97
N LEU A 88 11.48 -20.92 -2.74
CA LEU A 88 12.78 -20.24 -2.74
C LEU A 88 13.10 -19.60 -4.10
N LYS A 89 12.77 -20.29 -5.20
CA LYS A 89 12.94 -19.75 -6.56
C LYS A 89 12.02 -18.54 -6.78
N SER A 90 10.77 -18.61 -6.33
CA SER A 90 9.80 -17.51 -6.39
C SER A 90 10.26 -16.31 -5.57
N ALA A 91 10.71 -16.54 -4.33
CA ALA A 91 11.18 -15.50 -3.42
C ALA A 91 12.40 -14.77 -3.97
N ARG A 92 13.40 -15.50 -4.49
CA ARG A 92 14.59 -14.92 -5.13
C ARG A 92 14.23 -14.10 -6.37
N TYR A 93 13.25 -14.55 -7.15
CA TYR A 93 12.74 -13.78 -8.28
C TYR A 93 12.10 -12.47 -7.83
N LEU A 94 11.26 -12.49 -6.78
CA LEU A 94 10.69 -11.28 -6.19
C LEU A 94 11.77 -10.33 -5.66
N GLN A 95 12.79 -10.86 -4.97
CA GLN A 95 13.90 -10.08 -4.42
C GLN A 95 14.68 -9.34 -5.52
N GLN A 96 14.75 -9.89 -6.73
CA GLN A 96 15.38 -9.24 -7.89
C GLN A 96 14.46 -8.22 -8.58
N GLU A 97 13.17 -8.54 -8.71
CA GLU A 97 12.22 -7.76 -9.52
C GLU A 97 11.56 -6.59 -8.79
N LEU A 98 11.19 -6.76 -7.52
CA LEU A 98 10.45 -5.74 -6.78
C LEU A 98 11.25 -4.43 -6.62
N PRO A 99 12.54 -4.45 -6.24
CA PRO A 99 13.33 -3.21 -6.16
C PRO A 99 13.40 -2.45 -7.48
N VAL A 100 13.59 -3.14 -8.60
CA VAL A 100 13.66 -2.52 -9.94
C VAL A 100 12.34 -1.83 -10.29
N ARG A 101 11.21 -2.51 -10.09
CA ARG A 101 9.88 -1.95 -10.38
C ARG A 101 9.57 -0.73 -9.50
N ILE A 102 9.95 -0.78 -8.23
CA ILE A 102 9.79 0.33 -7.29
C ILE A 102 10.71 1.49 -7.66
N ALA A 103 11.96 1.24 -8.04
CA ALA A 103 12.89 2.27 -8.50
C ALA A 103 12.34 3.02 -9.72
N HIS A 104 11.74 2.32 -10.69
CA HIS A 104 11.04 2.97 -11.80
C HIS A 104 9.88 3.87 -11.34
N ARG A 105 9.13 3.48 -10.29
CA ARG A 105 8.08 4.35 -9.73
C ARG A 105 8.68 5.59 -9.08
N ILE A 106 9.73 5.44 -8.28
CA ILE A 106 10.42 6.57 -7.64
C ILE A 106 10.94 7.55 -8.70
N LYS A 107 11.52 7.05 -9.80
CA LYS A 107 11.96 7.88 -10.94
C LYS A 107 10.79 8.64 -11.57
N ASP A 108 9.63 8.00 -11.75
CA ASP A 108 8.43 8.66 -12.26
C ASP A 108 7.94 9.77 -11.30
N PHE A 109 7.97 9.57 -9.97
CA PHE A 109 7.67 10.62 -8.99
C PHE A 109 8.63 11.81 -9.09
N ARG A 110 9.94 11.55 -9.22
CA ARG A 110 10.96 12.59 -9.40
C ARG A 110 10.82 13.38 -10.71
N SER A 111 10.13 12.80 -11.70
CA SER A 111 9.90 13.42 -13.00
C SER A 111 8.60 14.24 -13.05
N LEU A 112 7.82 14.26 -11.95
CA LEU A 112 6.62 15.09 -11.87
C LEU A 112 6.98 16.59 -11.85
N PRO A 113 6.12 17.44 -12.43
CA PRO A 113 6.21 18.89 -12.23
C PRO A 113 6.37 19.26 -10.76
N PHE A 114 7.29 20.18 -10.47
CA PHE A 114 7.65 20.56 -9.10
C PHE A 114 6.43 20.88 -8.23
N ILE A 115 5.48 21.64 -8.77
CA ILE A 115 4.24 22.01 -8.07
C ILE A 115 3.37 20.82 -7.65
N ILE A 116 3.40 19.72 -8.41
CA ILE A 116 2.72 18.47 -8.07
C ILE A 116 3.55 17.70 -7.03
N GLY A 117 4.86 17.61 -7.25
CA GLY A 117 5.79 16.90 -6.34
C GLY A 117 5.84 17.50 -4.93
N CYS A 118 5.59 18.80 -4.79
CA CYS A 118 5.51 19.49 -3.49
C CYS A 118 4.18 19.31 -2.75
N ASN A 119 3.15 18.70 -3.36
CA ASN A 119 1.93 18.39 -2.64
C ASN A 119 2.24 17.41 -1.49
N PRO A 120 1.84 17.68 -0.23
CA PRO A 120 2.19 16.84 0.91
C PRO A 120 1.75 15.38 0.77
N THR A 121 0.59 15.14 0.17
CA THR A 121 0.04 13.80 -0.07
C THR A 121 0.85 13.05 -1.12
N ILE A 122 1.24 13.72 -2.22
CA ILE A 122 2.11 13.14 -3.25
C ILE A 122 3.51 12.84 -2.69
N LEU A 123 4.05 13.76 -1.89
CA LEU A 123 5.34 13.58 -1.22
C LEU A 123 5.29 12.40 -0.25
N HIS A 124 4.21 12.25 0.52
CA HIS A 124 4.00 11.11 1.38
C HIS A 124 4.03 9.78 0.61
N VAL A 125 3.32 9.69 -0.52
CA VAL A 125 3.36 8.48 -1.37
C VAL A 125 4.76 8.24 -1.95
N HIS A 126 5.47 9.29 -2.37
CA HIS A 126 6.84 9.18 -2.85
C HIS A 126 7.77 8.61 -1.76
N GLU A 127 7.63 9.06 -0.51
CA GLU A 127 8.38 8.51 0.63
C GLU A 127 8.03 7.05 0.95
N LEU A 128 6.78 6.63 0.76
CA LEU A 128 6.38 5.22 0.92
C LEU A 128 7.14 4.34 -0.07
N TYR A 129 7.26 4.75 -1.33
CA TYR A 129 8.03 4.02 -2.34
C TYR A 129 9.52 3.98 -2.02
N ILE A 130 10.11 5.09 -1.54
CA ILE A 130 11.52 5.11 -1.11
C ILE A 130 11.75 4.16 0.07
N ARG A 131 10.87 4.18 1.08
CA ARG A 131 10.94 3.27 2.23
C ARG A 131 10.77 1.81 1.82
N ALA A 132 9.88 1.53 0.87
CA ALA A 132 9.72 0.18 0.32
C ALA A 132 10.99 -0.30 -0.39
N PHE A 133 11.62 0.57 -1.20
CA PHE A 133 12.88 0.27 -1.86
C PHE A 133 13.98 -0.10 -0.86
N GLN A 134 14.18 0.77 0.15
CA GLN A 134 15.17 0.55 1.22
C GLN A 134 14.96 -0.80 1.91
N LYS A 135 13.73 -1.05 2.41
CA LYS A 135 13.42 -2.32 3.09
C LYS A 135 13.69 -3.55 2.21
N LEU A 136 13.43 -3.47 0.90
CA LEU A 136 13.66 -4.58 -0.03
C LEU A 136 15.13 -4.78 -0.37
N THR A 137 15.92 -3.70 -0.48
CA THR A 137 17.36 -3.78 -0.77
C THR A 137 18.18 -4.16 0.45
N ASP A 138 17.74 -3.78 1.64
CA ASP A 138 18.40 -4.09 2.91
C ASP A 138 18.14 -5.55 3.34
N PHE A 139 17.11 -6.18 2.77
CA PHE A 139 16.80 -7.58 3.06
C PHE A 139 17.90 -8.51 2.50
N PRO A 140 18.51 -9.38 3.32
CA PRO A 140 19.64 -10.21 2.91
C PRO A 140 19.26 -11.22 1.81
N PRO A 141 20.21 -11.69 0.98
CA PRO A 141 19.94 -12.69 -0.06
C PRO A 141 19.28 -13.95 0.52
N ILE A 142 18.15 -14.37 -0.05
CA ILE A 142 17.34 -15.50 0.45
C ILE A 142 18.04 -16.83 0.15
N LYS A 143 18.50 -17.51 1.20
CA LYS A 143 19.22 -18.79 1.07
C LYS A 143 18.34 -19.98 1.39
N ASP A 144 17.53 -19.88 2.44
CA ASP A 144 16.74 -20.96 2.98
C ASP A 144 15.28 -20.57 3.24
N GLN A 145 14.52 -21.52 3.80
CA GLN A 145 13.10 -21.36 4.08
C GLN A 145 12.84 -20.38 5.23
N ALA A 146 13.78 -20.19 6.15
CA ALA A 146 13.64 -19.23 7.24
C ALA A 146 13.75 -17.80 6.71
N ASP A 147 14.73 -17.54 5.83
CA ASP A 147 14.85 -16.27 5.10
C ASP A 147 13.59 -15.97 4.30
N GLU A 148 13.07 -16.97 3.58
CA GLU A 148 11.87 -16.83 2.75
C GLU A 148 10.63 -16.49 3.60
N ALA A 149 10.46 -17.13 4.76
CA ALA A 149 9.37 -16.83 5.67
C ALA A 149 9.43 -15.40 6.21
N GLN A 150 10.63 -14.89 6.53
CA GLN A 150 10.83 -13.50 6.93
C GLN A 150 10.55 -12.53 5.77
N TYR A 151 10.96 -12.91 4.55
CA TYR A 151 10.68 -12.11 3.36
C TYR A 151 9.17 -12.02 3.08
N CYS A 152 8.42 -13.10 3.29
CA CYS A 152 6.95 -13.08 3.22
C CYS A 152 6.33 -12.07 4.21
N GLN A 153 6.88 -11.94 5.42
CA GLN A 153 6.39 -10.93 6.38
C GLN A 153 6.65 -9.51 5.90
N LEU A 154 7.85 -9.26 5.36
CA LEU A 154 8.17 -7.97 4.74
C LEU A 154 7.21 -7.65 3.58
N VAL A 155 6.97 -8.62 2.69
CA VAL A 155 6.06 -8.45 1.55
C VAL A 155 4.63 -8.16 2.00
N ARG A 156 4.13 -8.87 3.03
CA ARG A 156 2.80 -8.58 3.62
C ARG A 156 2.73 -7.18 4.19
N GLN A 157 3.75 -6.75 4.94
CA GLN A 157 3.83 -5.40 5.47
C GLN A 157 3.78 -4.35 4.36
N LEU A 158 4.57 -4.52 3.30
CA LEU A 158 4.60 -3.56 2.18
C LEU A 158 3.26 -3.48 1.44
N LEU A 159 2.56 -4.61 1.28
CA LEU A 159 1.22 -4.64 0.69
C LEU A 159 0.21 -3.84 1.53
N ASP A 160 0.25 -3.97 2.86
CA ASP A 160 -0.63 -3.23 3.78
C ASP A 160 -0.26 -1.74 3.84
N ASP A 161 1.03 -1.41 4.01
CA ASP A 161 1.57 -0.05 4.03
C ASP A 161 1.15 0.75 2.77
N HIS A 162 0.98 0.06 1.63
CA HIS A 162 0.65 0.70 0.35
C HIS A 162 -0.82 0.60 -0.04
N LYS A 163 -1.73 0.05 0.79
CA LYS A 163 -3.11 -0.26 0.39
C LYS A 163 -3.89 0.97 -0.11
N ASP A 164 -3.66 2.13 0.51
CA ASP A 164 -4.39 3.38 0.26
C ASP A 164 -3.73 4.30 -0.78
N VAL A 165 -2.62 3.87 -1.40
CA VAL A 165 -1.85 4.68 -2.36
C VAL A 165 -2.72 5.22 -3.51
N VAL A 166 -3.69 4.46 -4.02
CA VAL A 166 -4.56 4.94 -5.11
C VAL A 166 -5.42 6.12 -4.65
N THR A 167 -5.97 6.04 -3.43
CA THR A 167 -6.77 7.11 -2.82
C THR A 167 -5.93 8.35 -2.60
N LEU A 168 -4.72 8.19 -2.02
CA LEU A 168 -3.79 9.28 -1.75
C LEU A 168 -3.35 9.98 -3.05
N LEU A 169 -3.07 9.21 -4.12
CA LEU A 169 -2.74 9.77 -5.43
C LEU A 169 -3.91 10.56 -6.02
N ALA A 170 -5.12 10.05 -5.95
CA ALA A 170 -6.32 10.75 -6.43
C ALA A 170 -6.56 12.05 -5.66
N GLU A 171 -6.36 12.05 -4.35
CA GLU A 171 -6.50 13.23 -3.49
C GLU A 171 -5.44 14.30 -3.81
N GLY A 172 -4.15 13.93 -3.77
CA GLY A 172 -3.05 14.87 -4.02
C GLY A 172 -3.07 15.45 -5.43
N LEU A 173 -3.39 14.65 -6.45
CA LEU A 173 -3.49 15.14 -7.83
C LEU A 173 -4.72 16.03 -8.04
N ARG A 174 -5.84 15.76 -7.36
CA ARG A 174 -7.03 16.61 -7.40
C ARG A 174 -6.74 18.01 -6.86
N GLU A 175 -5.99 18.12 -5.77
CA GLU A 175 -5.60 19.39 -5.16
C GLU A 175 -4.66 20.20 -6.06
N SER A 176 -3.66 19.53 -6.64
CA SER A 176 -2.69 20.17 -7.52
C SER A 176 -3.24 20.48 -8.92
N ARG A 177 -4.39 19.90 -9.32
CA ARG A 177 -4.98 19.98 -10.67
C ARG A 177 -5.07 21.39 -11.25
N LYS A 178 -5.42 22.39 -10.41
CA LYS A 178 -5.58 23.79 -10.87
C LYS A 178 -4.29 24.40 -11.43
N HIS A 179 -3.15 23.81 -11.11
CA HIS A 179 -1.82 24.29 -11.51
C HIS A 179 -1.19 23.39 -12.58
N ILE A 180 -1.95 22.47 -13.16
CA ILE A 180 -1.49 21.51 -14.17
C ILE A 180 -1.99 21.99 -15.53
N GLU A 181 -1.07 22.44 -16.37
CA GLU A 181 -1.39 22.83 -17.76
C GLU A 181 -1.46 21.62 -18.69
N ASP A 182 -0.62 20.60 -18.46
CA ASP A 182 -0.58 19.38 -19.27
C ASP A 182 -1.28 18.20 -18.57
N GLU A 183 -2.58 18.03 -18.85
CA GLU A 183 -3.34 16.87 -18.35
C GLU A 183 -2.85 15.52 -18.92
N LYS A 184 -2.14 15.51 -20.07
CA LYS A 184 -1.60 14.25 -20.64
C LYS A 184 -0.46 13.71 -19.79
N LEU A 185 0.33 14.59 -19.18
CA LEU A 185 1.39 14.20 -18.25
C LEU A 185 0.81 13.44 -17.06
N VAL A 186 -0.24 13.97 -16.43
CA VAL A 186 -0.90 13.31 -15.28
C VAL A 186 -1.51 11.97 -15.67
N ARG A 187 -2.18 11.91 -16.83
CA ARG A 187 -2.75 10.66 -17.35
C ARG A 187 -1.66 9.60 -17.55
N SER A 188 -0.58 9.95 -18.24
CA SER A 188 0.56 9.05 -18.48
C SER A 188 1.23 8.59 -17.18
N PHE A 189 1.38 9.49 -16.20
CA PHE A 189 1.90 9.15 -14.88
C PHE A 189 1.00 8.16 -14.14
N LEU A 190 -0.31 8.43 -14.09
CA LEU A 190 -1.28 7.56 -13.41
C LEU A 190 -1.37 6.20 -14.10
N ASP A 191 -1.46 6.15 -15.42
CA ASP A 191 -1.49 4.90 -16.19
C ASP A 191 -0.29 4.03 -15.85
N LYS A 192 0.93 4.58 -15.92
CA LYS A 192 2.16 3.84 -15.60
C LYS A 192 2.21 3.42 -14.14
N THR A 193 1.84 4.31 -13.22
CA THR A 193 1.96 4.06 -11.78
C THR A 193 0.94 3.06 -11.28
N LEU A 194 -0.32 3.16 -11.69
CA LEU A 194 -1.38 2.24 -11.29
C LEU A 194 -1.21 0.86 -11.92
N THR A 195 -0.82 0.77 -13.19
CA THR A 195 -0.55 -0.52 -13.84
C THR A 195 0.69 -1.22 -13.27
N SER A 196 1.77 -0.47 -13.02
CA SER A 196 2.97 -1.01 -12.35
C SER A 196 2.63 -1.47 -10.93
N ARG A 197 1.84 -0.70 -10.17
CA ARG A 197 1.37 -1.09 -8.83
C ARG A 197 0.54 -2.36 -8.87
N LEU A 198 -0.39 -2.51 -9.83
CA LEU A 198 -1.15 -3.75 -10.01
C LEU A 198 -0.22 -4.93 -10.29
N GLY A 199 0.77 -4.77 -11.18
CA GLY A 199 1.76 -5.81 -11.47
C GLY A 199 2.61 -6.22 -10.27
N ILE A 200 3.10 -5.26 -9.49
CA ILE A 200 3.81 -5.50 -8.22
C ILE A 200 2.91 -6.28 -7.26
N ARG A 201 1.66 -5.85 -7.10
CA ARG A 201 0.71 -6.51 -6.19
C ARG A 201 0.40 -7.93 -6.63
N MET A 202 0.24 -8.17 -7.94
CA MET A 202 0.03 -9.51 -8.49
C MET A 202 1.21 -10.44 -8.19
N LEU A 203 2.44 -9.97 -8.36
CA LEU A 203 3.64 -10.76 -8.04
C LEU A 203 3.75 -11.11 -6.56
N ALA A 204 3.66 -10.09 -5.72
CA ALA A 204 3.73 -10.22 -4.27
C ALA A 204 2.64 -11.18 -3.76
N THR A 205 1.39 -10.97 -4.16
CA THR A 205 0.27 -11.81 -3.74
C THR A 205 0.38 -13.22 -4.29
N HIS A 206 0.89 -13.40 -5.52
CA HIS A 206 1.13 -14.73 -6.07
C HIS A 206 2.09 -15.53 -5.21
N HIS A 207 3.24 -14.95 -4.86
CA HIS A 207 4.24 -15.60 -4.01
C HIS A 207 3.65 -15.99 -2.64
N LEU A 208 2.94 -15.07 -1.98
CA LEU A 208 2.28 -15.36 -0.70
C LEU A 208 1.25 -16.49 -0.83
N ALA A 209 0.45 -16.49 -1.89
CA ALA A 209 -0.56 -17.50 -2.16
C ALA A 209 0.01 -18.87 -2.58
N LEU A 210 1.31 -18.98 -2.93
CA LEU A 210 1.93 -20.28 -3.19
C LEU A 210 2.03 -21.14 -1.91
N HIS A 211 1.98 -20.50 -0.73
CA HIS A 211 1.94 -21.19 0.56
C HIS A 211 0.55 -21.74 0.91
N GLU A 212 -0.50 -21.28 0.23
CA GLU A 212 -1.87 -21.70 0.50
C GLU A 212 -2.21 -22.97 -0.28
N ASP A 213 -2.75 -23.98 0.41
CA ASP A 213 -3.32 -25.16 -0.25
C ASP A 213 -4.79 -24.93 -0.58
N LYS A 214 -5.03 -24.05 -1.56
CA LYS A 214 -6.37 -23.72 -2.03
C LYS A 214 -6.73 -24.57 -3.25
N PRO A 215 -7.86 -25.31 -3.22
CA PRO A 215 -8.26 -26.14 -4.35
C PRO A 215 -8.51 -25.27 -5.58
N ASP A 216 -8.17 -25.78 -6.76
CA ASP A 216 -8.28 -25.09 -8.05
C ASP A 216 -7.36 -23.87 -8.23
N PHE A 217 -6.44 -23.59 -7.31
CA PHE A 217 -5.51 -22.46 -7.37
C PHE A 217 -4.03 -22.87 -7.38
N VAL A 218 -3.22 -22.12 -8.13
CA VAL A 218 -1.75 -22.12 -8.05
C VAL A 218 -1.32 -20.68 -7.81
N GLY A 219 -1.00 -20.36 -6.56
CA GLY A 219 -0.94 -18.97 -6.11
C GLY A 219 -2.25 -18.24 -6.42
N ILE A 220 -2.18 -17.06 -7.03
CA ILE A 220 -3.38 -16.32 -7.47
C ILE A 220 -4.02 -16.83 -8.77
N ILE A 221 -3.49 -17.86 -9.42
CA ILE A 221 -3.98 -18.34 -10.71
C ILE A 221 -5.06 -19.40 -10.45
N CYS A 222 -6.30 -19.11 -10.86
CA CYS A 222 -7.39 -20.08 -10.79
C CYS A 222 -7.36 -20.95 -12.04
N THR A 223 -7.17 -22.26 -11.87
CA THR A 223 -7.07 -23.25 -12.96
C THR A 223 -8.38 -23.47 -13.70
N ARG A 224 -9.52 -23.16 -13.08
CA ARG A 224 -10.87 -23.36 -13.64
C ARG A 224 -11.82 -22.24 -13.23
N LEU A 225 -11.41 -21.01 -13.52
CA LEU A 225 -12.20 -19.82 -13.25
C LEU A 225 -13.51 -19.87 -14.04
N SER A 226 -14.63 -19.57 -13.38
CA SER A 226 -15.92 -19.36 -14.02
C SER A 226 -16.23 -17.86 -14.09
N PRO A 227 -16.29 -17.25 -15.28
CA PRO A 227 -16.62 -15.83 -15.44
C PRO A 227 -17.98 -15.49 -14.83
N LYS A 228 -18.97 -16.39 -14.99
CA LYS A 228 -20.29 -16.23 -14.39
C LYS A 228 -20.21 -16.06 -12.87
N LYS A 229 -19.51 -16.97 -12.17
CA LYS A 229 -19.41 -16.93 -10.70
C LYS A 229 -18.75 -15.66 -10.17
N ILE A 230 -17.68 -15.19 -10.82
CA ILE A 230 -17.00 -13.96 -10.40
C ILE A 230 -17.84 -12.71 -10.71
N ILE A 231 -18.58 -12.71 -11.82
CA ILE A 231 -19.54 -11.64 -12.12
C ILE A 231 -20.66 -11.62 -11.07
N GLU A 232 -21.25 -12.77 -10.73
CA GLU A 232 -22.30 -12.89 -9.71
C GLU A 232 -21.84 -12.35 -8.35
N LYS A 233 -20.64 -12.73 -7.89
CA LYS A 233 -20.01 -12.20 -6.67
C LYS A 233 -20.02 -10.66 -6.65
N TRP A 234 -19.61 -10.02 -7.74
CA TRP A 234 -19.50 -8.57 -7.82
C TRP A 234 -20.84 -7.88 -8.12
N VAL A 235 -21.79 -8.55 -8.76
CA VAL A 235 -23.19 -8.10 -8.87
C VAL A 235 -23.78 -7.99 -7.47
N ASP A 236 -23.66 -9.01 -6.63
CA ASP A 236 -24.22 -9.00 -5.27
C ASP A 236 -23.59 -7.90 -4.39
N PHE A 237 -22.29 -7.66 -4.56
CA PHE A 237 -21.62 -6.53 -3.92
C PHE A 237 -22.17 -5.18 -4.39
N ALA A 238 -22.21 -4.93 -5.71
CA ALA A 238 -22.67 -3.66 -6.26
C ALA A 238 -24.16 -3.40 -5.97
N ARG A 239 -25.00 -4.45 -6.02
CA ARG A 239 -26.43 -4.35 -5.69
C ARG A 239 -26.65 -3.92 -4.25
N ARG A 240 -25.91 -4.49 -3.28
CA ARG A 240 -26.00 -4.07 -1.87
C ARG A 240 -25.67 -2.59 -1.67
N LEU A 241 -24.64 -2.09 -2.35
CA LEU A 241 -24.29 -0.65 -2.30
C LEU A 241 -25.37 0.23 -2.93
N CYS A 242 -25.95 -0.21 -4.05
CA CYS A 242 -27.00 0.50 -4.75
C CYS A 242 -28.31 0.51 -3.94
N GLU A 243 -28.74 -0.63 -3.39
CA GLU A 243 -29.91 -0.75 -2.52
C GLU A 243 -29.77 0.13 -1.27
N HIS A 244 -28.60 0.15 -0.65
CA HIS A 244 -28.34 1.02 0.49
C HIS A 244 -28.49 2.51 0.15
N LYS A 245 -28.06 2.94 -1.04
CA LYS A 245 -28.06 4.36 -1.43
C LYS A 245 -29.37 4.83 -2.06
N TYR A 246 -30.02 3.98 -2.83
CA TYR A 246 -31.18 4.34 -3.68
C TYR A 246 -32.46 3.59 -3.28
N GLY A 247 -32.42 2.73 -2.26
CA GLY A 247 -33.55 1.93 -1.79
C GLY A 247 -33.88 0.71 -2.68
N ASN A 248 -33.30 0.61 -3.87
CA ASN A 248 -33.46 -0.51 -4.79
C ASN A 248 -32.20 -0.67 -5.67
N ALA A 249 -32.04 -1.83 -6.31
CA ALA A 249 -31.01 -2.05 -7.33
C ALA A 249 -31.56 -2.86 -8.51
N PRO A 250 -31.13 -2.55 -9.75
CA PRO A 250 -31.56 -3.30 -10.92
C PRO A 250 -31.09 -4.75 -10.87
N ARG A 251 -31.91 -5.66 -11.38
CA ARG A 251 -31.53 -7.06 -11.56
C ARG A 251 -30.54 -7.19 -12.72
N VAL A 252 -29.49 -7.96 -12.53
CA VAL A 252 -28.50 -8.25 -13.58
C VAL A 252 -28.78 -9.63 -14.18
N ARG A 253 -28.94 -9.69 -15.50
CA ARG A 253 -29.11 -10.94 -16.26
C ARG A 253 -27.80 -11.30 -16.95
N ILE A 254 -27.31 -12.52 -16.75
CA ILE A 254 -26.06 -13.01 -17.34
C ILE A 254 -26.40 -14.05 -18.41
N ASN A 255 -25.96 -13.83 -19.65
CA ASN A 255 -26.18 -14.70 -20.81
C ASN A 255 -24.86 -14.98 -21.56
N GLY A 256 -24.91 -15.76 -22.65
CA GLY A 256 -23.71 -16.20 -23.40
C GLY A 256 -23.10 -17.50 -22.85
N HIS A 257 -21.77 -17.61 -22.85
CA HIS A 257 -21.04 -18.81 -22.39
C HIS A 257 -21.00 -18.94 -20.84
N VAL A 258 -22.17 -19.04 -20.22
CA VAL A 258 -22.33 -19.10 -18.75
C VAL A 258 -21.69 -20.33 -18.09
N ALA A 259 -21.45 -21.39 -18.86
CA ALA A 259 -20.79 -22.61 -18.41
C ALA A 259 -19.26 -22.59 -18.59
N ALA A 260 -18.69 -21.53 -19.19
CA ALA A 260 -17.26 -21.46 -19.49
C ALA A 260 -16.40 -21.60 -18.22
N ARG A 261 -15.32 -22.36 -18.37
CA ARG A 261 -14.27 -22.53 -17.37
C ARG A 261 -12.91 -22.57 -18.04
N PHE A 262 -11.96 -21.78 -17.55
CA PHE A 262 -10.60 -21.75 -18.07
C PHE A 262 -9.61 -21.24 -17.02
N PRO A 263 -8.31 -21.54 -17.17
CA PRO A 263 -7.27 -20.95 -16.33
C PRO A 263 -7.22 -19.43 -16.48
N PHE A 264 -7.33 -18.69 -15.37
CA PHE A 264 -7.31 -17.23 -15.38
C PHE A 264 -6.90 -16.65 -14.03
N ILE A 265 -6.41 -15.40 -14.02
CA ILE A 265 -6.09 -14.67 -12.78
C ILE A 265 -7.31 -13.83 -12.37
N PRO A 266 -7.98 -14.09 -11.24
CA PRO A 266 -9.16 -13.34 -10.82
C PRO A 266 -8.89 -11.87 -10.50
N MET A 267 -7.68 -11.56 -10.00
CA MET A 267 -7.36 -10.27 -9.39
C MET A 267 -7.71 -9.04 -10.25
N PRO A 268 -7.38 -8.97 -11.57
CA PRO A 268 -7.81 -7.84 -12.40
C PRO A 268 -9.33 -7.69 -12.50
N LEU A 269 -10.07 -8.80 -12.53
CA LEU A 269 -11.54 -8.78 -12.56
C LEU A 269 -12.12 -8.28 -11.25
N ASP A 270 -11.49 -8.60 -10.12
CA ASP A 270 -11.86 -8.07 -8.80
C ASP A 270 -11.70 -6.54 -8.70
N TYR A 271 -10.87 -5.91 -9.54
CA TYR A 271 -10.80 -4.45 -9.67
C TYR A 271 -11.82 -3.88 -10.64
N ILE A 272 -11.93 -4.48 -11.83
CA ILE A 272 -12.68 -3.87 -12.94
C ILE A 272 -14.19 -4.05 -12.78
N LEU A 273 -14.64 -5.27 -12.44
CA LEU A 273 -16.07 -5.59 -12.39
C LEU A 273 -16.87 -4.73 -11.41
N PRO A 274 -16.46 -4.55 -10.13
CA PRO A 274 -17.24 -3.72 -9.21
C PRO A 274 -17.35 -2.25 -9.68
N GLU A 275 -16.32 -1.69 -10.31
CA GLU A 275 -16.36 -0.30 -10.82
C GLU A 275 -17.35 -0.15 -11.98
N LEU A 276 -17.30 -1.07 -12.96
CA LEU A 276 -18.23 -1.07 -14.09
C LEU A 276 -19.68 -1.29 -13.62
N LEU A 277 -19.89 -2.21 -12.68
CA LEU A 277 -21.22 -2.53 -12.15
C LEU A 277 -21.81 -1.36 -11.36
N LYS A 278 -21.03 -0.69 -10.49
CA LYS A 278 -21.47 0.52 -9.78
C LYS A 278 -21.91 1.61 -10.77
N ASN A 279 -21.13 1.83 -11.84
CA ASN A 279 -21.46 2.80 -12.88
C ASN A 279 -22.75 2.42 -13.61
N ALA A 280 -22.88 1.16 -14.03
CA ALA A 280 -24.06 0.68 -14.74
C ALA A 280 -25.33 0.78 -13.89
N MET A 281 -25.27 0.44 -12.60
CA MET A 281 -26.42 0.55 -11.68
C MET A 281 -26.83 2.01 -11.47
N ARG A 282 -25.85 2.91 -11.30
CA ARG A 282 -26.11 4.35 -11.18
C ARG A 282 -26.72 4.94 -12.45
N ILE A 283 -26.27 4.52 -13.63
CA ILE A 283 -26.81 5.00 -14.91
C ILE A 283 -28.19 4.41 -15.17
N SER A 284 -28.41 3.14 -14.86
CA SER A 284 -29.71 2.47 -15.08
C SER A 284 -30.83 3.09 -14.25
N ASP A 285 -30.52 3.55 -13.03
CA ASP A 285 -31.43 4.36 -12.21
C ASP A 285 -31.80 5.70 -12.88
N ARG A 286 -30.93 6.22 -13.76
CA ARG A 286 -31.08 7.53 -14.43
C ARG A 286 -31.34 7.45 -15.93
N GLY A 287 -31.41 6.25 -16.52
CA GLY A 287 -31.86 5.90 -17.87
C GLY A 287 -31.25 6.59 -19.09
N GLY A 288 -30.43 7.65 -18.93
CA GLY A 288 -30.11 8.60 -20.00
C GLY A 288 -28.82 8.35 -20.77
N GLY A 289 -28.08 7.28 -20.45
CA GLY A 289 -26.77 7.02 -21.06
C GLY A 289 -25.70 8.06 -20.70
N ILE A 290 -24.64 8.13 -21.51
CA ILE A 290 -23.58 9.15 -21.40
C ILE A 290 -23.89 10.28 -22.38
N ALA A 291 -23.99 11.52 -21.90
CA ALA A 291 -24.22 12.67 -22.76
C ALA A 291 -23.05 12.86 -23.74
N HIS A 292 -23.32 13.20 -25.01
CA HIS A 292 -22.28 13.34 -26.03
C HIS A 292 -21.15 14.31 -25.65
N LYS A 293 -21.48 15.40 -24.95
CA LYS A 293 -20.50 16.38 -24.45
C LYS A 293 -19.50 15.83 -23.44
N ASP A 294 -19.84 14.71 -22.79
CA ASP A 294 -19.03 14.09 -21.73
C ASP A 294 -18.25 12.87 -22.25
N LEU A 295 -18.55 12.39 -23.47
CA LEU A 295 -18.01 11.14 -24.01
C LEU A 295 -16.47 11.13 -24.10
N ASP A 296 -15.86 12.27 -24.43
CA ASP A 296 -14.40 12.39 -24.54
C ASP A 296 -13.71 12.48 -23.17
N ARG A 297 -14.49 12.70 -22.09
CA ARG A 297 -13.97 12.98 -20.74
C ARG A 297 -14.17 11.82 -19.77
N VAL A 298 -15.04 10.85 -20.09
CA VAL A 298 -15.34 9.72 -19.17
C VAL A 298 -14.14 8.84 -18.85
N MET A 299 -13.08 8.91 -19.68
CA MET A 299 -11.84 8.18 -19.48
C MET A 299 -10.79 8.98 -18.66
N ASP A 300 -11.11 10.19 -18.25
CA ASP A 300 -10.20 11.04 -17.48
C ASP A 300 -10.31 10.74 -15.99
N TYR A 301 -9.17 10.48 -15.34
CA TYR A 301 -9.09 10.07 -13.93
C TYR A 301 -9.87 10.93 -12.93
N HIS A 302 -9.97 12.24 -13.17
CA HIS A 302 -10.63 13.18 -12.27
C HIS A 302 -11.98 13.68 -12.82
N PHE A 303 -12.49 13.10 -13.90
CA PHE A 303 -13.80 13.45 -14.42
C PHE A 303 -14.88 12.62 -13.72
N THR A 304 -15.92 13.31 -13.23
CA THR A 304 -17.09 12.67 -12.65
C THR A 304 -18.32 13.57 -12.81
N THR A 305 -19.46 12.97 -13.12
CA THR A 305 -20.78 13.66 -13.11
C THR A 305 -21.47 13.55 -11.76
N ALA A 306 -20.75 13.04 -10.74
CA ALA A 306 -21.35 12.69 -9.47
C ALA A 306 -21.83 13.89 -8.66
N GLU A 307 -21.12 15.01 -8.72
CA GLU A 307 -21.40 16.23 -7.96
C GLU A 307 -22.59 17.02 -8.54
N ALA A 308 -22.77 17.00 -9.86
CA ALA A 308 -23.95 17.59 -10.51
C ALA A 308 -25.25 16.84 -10.13
N SER A 309 -25.13 15.58 -9.69
CA SER A 309 -26.25 14.71 -9.34
C SER A 309 -26.85 15.01 -7.97
N THR A 310 -26.11 15.68 -7.08
CA THR A 310 -26.52 16.02 -5.69
C THR A 310 -27.18 17.40 -5.59
N GLN A 311 -27.17 18.19 -6.66
CA GLN A 311 -27.78 19.53 -6.72
C GLN A 311 -29.18 19.55 -7.35
N ASP A 312 -29.80 18.38 -7.62
CA ASP A 312 -31.19 18.32 -8.09
C ASP A 312 -32.14 18.71 -6.93
N PRO A 313 -32.89 19.82 -7.03
CA PRO A 313 -33.73 20.35 -5.94
C PRO A 313 -34.93 19.45 -5.58
N ARG A 314 -35.15 18.34 -6.29
CA ARG A 314 -36.08 17.28 -5.87
C ARG A 314 -35.53 16.39 -4.75
N ILE A 315 -34.26 16.56 -4.40
CA ILE A 315 -33.58 15.84 -3.32
C ILE A 315 -33.29 16.89 -2.24
N SER A 316 -33.96 16.75 -1.08
CA SER A 316 -33.90 17.73 0.03
C SER A 316 -32.44 17.98 0.48
N PRO A 317 -32.07 19.24 0.80
CA PRO A 317 -30.72 19.59 1.22
C PRO A 317 -30.64 19.48 2.75
N LEU A 318 -30.30 18.30 3.29
CA LEU A 318 -30.08 18.17 4.74
C LEU A 318 -28.69 17.67 5.16
N PHE A 319 -27.81 17.29 4.23
CA PHE A 319 -26.55 16.63 4.63
C PHE A 319 -25.31 17.09 3.87
N GLY A 320 -25.23 18.38 3.52
CA GLY A 320 -23.98 19.02 3.07
C GLY A 320 -22.84 19.04 4.11
N HIS A 321 -22.99 18.35 5.25
CA HIS A 321 -22.01 18.32 6.33
C HIS A 321 -21.55 16.92 6.77
N LEU A 322 -22.12 15.83 6.24
CA LEU A 322 -21.71 14.47 6.65
C LEU A 322 -20.72 13.78 5.70
N ASP A 323 -20.60 14.23 4.44
CA ASP A 323 -19.68 13.64 3.45
C ASP A 323 -18.19 13.99 3.66
N MET A 324 -17.86 14.79 4.69
CA MET A 324 -16.46 15.01 5.11
C MET A 324 -16.03 14.19 6.33
N HIS A 325 -16.94 13.53 7.05
CA HIS A 325 -16.60 12.82 8.30
C HIS A 325 -17.05 11.36 8.41
N SER A 326 -17.72 10.79 7.41
CA SER A 326 -18.02 9.33 7.39
C SER A 326 -17.07 8.51 6.50
N GLY A 327 -15.79 8.90 6.45
CA GLY A 327 -14.70 8.12 5.84
C GLY A 327 -14.12 7.04 6.76
N SER A 328 -14.83 6.65 7.82
CA SER A 328 -14.33 5.75 8.87
C SER A 328 -15.21 4.52 9.06
N GLN A 329 -15.60 3.85 7.98
CA GLN A 329 -15.89 2.42 8.02
C GLN A 329 -15.23 1.72 6.83
N SER A 330 -13.92 1.54 6.97
CA SER A 330 -13.15 0.54 6.24
C SER A 330 -13.70 -0.84 6.59
N GLY A 331 -14.58 -1.36 5.73
CA GLY A 331 -14.83 -2.80 5.69
C GLY A 331 -13.52 -3.52 5.36
N PRO A 332 -13.26 -4.72 5.92
CA PRO A 332 -12.00 -5.41 5.74
C PRO A 332 -11.82 -5.73 4.26
N MET A 333 -10.89 -5.03 3.60
CA MET A 333 -10.37 -5.49 2.33
C MET A 333 -9.58 -6.76 2.63
N HIS A 334 -10.23 -7.91 2.38
CA HIS A 334 -9.76 -9.25 2.73
C HIS A 334 -8.25 -9.46 2.50
N GLY A 335 -7.55 -9.86 3.56
CA GLY A 335 -7.36 -11.27 3.91
C GLY A 335 -6.77 -12.14 2.83
#